data_AF-A0A526XYI7-F1
#
_entry.id   AF-A0A526XYI7-F1
#
_cell.length_a   1.000
_cell.length_b   1.000
_cell.length_c   1.000
_cell.angle_alpha   90.00
_cell.angle_beta   90.00
_cell.angle_gamma   90.00
#
_symmetry.space_group_name_H-M   'P 1'
#
loop_
_entity.id
_entity.type
_entity.pdbx_description
1 polymer ?
#
loop_
_entity_poly.entity_id
_entity_poly.type
_entity_poly.pdbx_seq_one_letter_code
_entity_poly.pdbx_strand_id
1 'polypeptide(L)'
;GCHTKSQAEINALLIELGRDGKRVVRLKSGDPLVFGRAGEEMAALRDAGIAYEVVPGVTAAFAAAADFELPLTLRGVSSSMVFTTGHDLKGNSLPDWAKLAISGATVAVYMG
;
A
#
# COMPACT_ATOMS: atom_id res chain seq x y z
N GLY A 1 10.96 -8.06 7.51
CA GLY A 1 11.43 -9.12 6.60
C GLY A 1 12.80 -8.74 6.07
N CYS A 2 13.69 -9.71 5.87
CA CYS A 2 15.03 -9.48 5.31
C CYS A 2 14.90 -8.99 3.85
N HIS A 3 14.81 -7.67 3.66
CA HIS A 3 14.83 -7.06 2.34
C HIS A 3 16.27 -7.09 1.82
N THR A 4 16.59 -8.10 1.02
CA THR A 4 17.90 -8.30 0.40
C THR A 4 18.23 -7.28 -0.69
N LYS A 5 17.26 -6.43 -1.08
CA LYS A 5 17.45 -5.32 -2.01
C LYS A 5 16.74 -4.08 -1.52
N SER A 6 17.43 -2.95 -1.59
CA SER A 6 16.88 -1.61 -1.45
C SER A 6 15.88 -1.32 -2.57
N GLN A 7 15.04 -0.29 -2.38
CA GLN A 7 14.08 0.12 -3.42
C GLN A 7 14.78 0.61 -4.68
N ALA A 8 15.92 1.30 -4.53
CA ALA A 8 16.71 1.75 -5.67
C ALA A 8 17.21 0.57 -6.51
N GLU A 9 17.68 -0.51 -5.86
CA GLU A 9 18.10 -1.74 -6.55
C GLU A 9 16.93 -2.45 -7.24
N ILE A 10 15.74 -2.44 -6.64
CA ILE A 10 14.53 -2.99 -7.27
C ILE A 10 14.16 -2.18 -8.51
N ASN A 11 14.13 -0.85 -8.40
CA ASN A 11 13.81 0.02 -9.52
C ASN A 11 14.81 -0.14 -10.68
N ALA A 12 16.11 -0.19 -10.36
CA ALA A 12 17.17 -0.41 -11.34
C ALA A 12 17.00 -1.75 -12.06
N LEU A 13 16.69 -2.83 -11.32
CA LEU A 13 16.45 -4.15 -11.90
C LEU A 13 15.23 -4.17 -12.83
N LEU A 14 14.14 -3.49 -12.47
CA LEU A 14 12.96 -3.39 -13.34
C LEU A 14 13.30 -2.66 -14.65
N ILE A 15 14.11 -1.60 -14.57
CA ILE A 15 14.55 -0.84 -15.74
C ILE A 15 15.47 -1.69 -16.63
N GLU A 16 16.46 -2.35 -16.04
CA GLU A 16 17.41 -3.22 -16.75
C GLU A 16 16.66 -4.30 -17.54
N LEU A 17 15.80 -5.06 -16.86
CA LEU A 17 15.04 -6.14 -17.50
C LEU A 17 14.05 -5.61 -18.56
N GLY A 18 13.46 -4.43 -18.35
CA GLY A 18 12.61 -3.79 -19.36
C GLY A 18 13.38 -3.35 -20.60
N ARG A 19 14.61 -2.84 -20.44
CA ARG A 19 15.51 -2.48 -21.56
C ARG A 19 16.01 -3.69 -22.33
N ASP A 20 16.17 -4.83 -21.66
CA ASP A 20 16.44 -6.12 -22.31
C ASP A 20 15.26 -6.63 -23.15
N GLY A 21 14.12 -5.93 -23.17
CA GLY A 21 12.90 -6.33 -23.88
C GLY A 21 12.16 -7.49 -23.21
N LYS A 22 12.47 -7.80 -21.94
CA LYS A 22 11.81 -8.89 -21.20
C LYS A 22 10.42 -8.46 -20.74
N ARG A 23 9.50 -9.42 -20.67
CA ARG A 23 8.22 -9.24 -19.98
C ARG A 23 8.40 -9.49 -18.49
N VAL A 24 8.41 -8.42 -17.71
CA VAL A 24 8.69 -8.45 -16.27
C VAL A 24 7.39 -8.38 -15.47
N VAL A 25 7.29 -9.20 -14.42
CA VAL A 25 6.19 -9.13 -13.45
C VAL A 25 6.74 -8.78 -12.07
N ARG A 26 6.29 -7.64 -11.53
CA ARG A 26 6.56 -7.23 -10.15
C ARG A 26 5.40 -7.67 -9.26
N LEU A 27 5.47 -8.88 -8.73
CA LEU A 27 4.46 -9.39 -7.81
C LEU A 27 4.60 -8.73 -6.42
N LYS A 28 3.47 -8.29 -5.87
CA LYS A 28 3.38 -7.59 -4.58
C LYS A 28 2.21 -8.17 -3.79
N SER A 29 2.34 -8.23 -2.47
CA SER A 29 1.26 -8.67 -1.59
C SER A 29 0.17 -7.59 -1.48
N GLY A 30 -1.08 -8.03 -1.45
CA GLY A 30 -2.23 -7.14 -1.31
C GLY A 30 -2.48 -6.32 -2.57
N ASP A 31 -2.74 -5.02 -2.41
CA ASP A 31 -2.84 -4.09 -3.52
C ASP A 31 -1.52 -3.32 -3.73
N PRO A 32 -0.94 -3.29 -4.95
CA PRO A 32 0.31 -2.59 -5.24
C PRO A 32 0.35 -1.12 -4.81
N LEU A 33 -0.79 -0.44 -4.85
CA LEU A 33 -0.90 1.00 -4.62
C LEU A 33 -1.23 1.35 -3.17
N VAL A 34 -1.60 0.38 -2.32
CA VAL A 34 -1.84 0.59 -0.88
C VAL A 34 -0.60 0.20 -0.08
N PHE A 35 0.20 1.20 0.32
CA PHE A 35 1.45 1.04 1.09
C PHE A 35 2.50 0.10 0.44
N GLY A 36 2.34 -0.24 -0.83
CA GLY A 36 3.23 -1.15 -1.56
C GLY A 36 4.45 -0.49 -2.18
N ARG A 37 4.61 0.84 -2.10
CA ARG A 37 5.71 1.60 -2.76
C ARG A 37 5.71 1.52 -4.30
N ALA A 38 4.62 1.09 -4.92
CA ALA A 38 4.53 1.06 -6.39
C ALA A 38 4.73 2.44 -7.04
N GLY A 39 4.45 3.54 -6.31
CA GLY A 39 4.73 4.90 -6.78
C GLY A 39 6.19 5.14 -7.19
N GLU A 40 7.14 4.64 -6.40
CA GLU A 40 8.58 4.75 -6.67
C GLU A 40 8.98 3.91 -7.89
N GLU A 41 8.42 2.70 -8.01
CA GLU A 41 8.66 1.78 -9.14
C GLU A 41 8.11 2.39 -10.45
N MET A 42 6.88 2.92 -10.42
CA MET A 42 6.23 3.54 -11.58
C MET A 42 6.96 4.81 -12.04
N ALA A 43 7.42 5.66 -11.11
CA ALA A 43 8.19 6.85 -11.48
C ALA A 43 9.48 6.47 -12.21
N ALA A 44 10.23 5.51 -11.68
CA ALA A 44 11.47 5.04 -12.29
C ALA A 44 11.24 4.45 -13.70
N LEU A 45 10.17 3.68 -13.91
CA LEU A 45 9.82 3.13 -15.21
C LEU A 45 9.41 4.23 -16.22
N ARG A 46 8.62 5.22 -15.80
CA ARG A 46 8.27 6.38 -16.65
C ARG A 46 9.50 7.17 -17.09
N ASP A 47 10.38 7.48 -16.15
CA ASP A 47 11.61 8.24 -16.42
C ASP A 47 12.55 7.48 -17.37
N ALA A 48 12.52 6.14 -17.32
CA ALA A 48 13.28 5.28 -18.23
C ALA A 48 12.58 4.99 -19.57
N GLY A 49 11.37 5.50 -19.79
CA GLY A 49 10.59 5.26 -21.01
C GLY A 49 10.06 3.83 -21.17
N ILE A 50 9.89 3.10 -20.06
CA ILE A 50 9.43 1.71 -20.06
C ILE A 50 7.92 1.68 -19.76
N ALA A 51 7.15 1.08 -20.67
CA ALA A 51 5.72 0.89 -20.49
C ALA A 51 5.42 -0.11 -19.36
N TYR A 52 4.35 0.14 -18.61
CA TYR A 52 3.87 -0.74 -17.55
C TYR A 52 2.35 -0.66 -17.42
N GLU A 53 1.78 -1.66 -16.75
CA GLU A 53 0.38 -1.73 -16.35
C GLU A 53 0.30 -2.07 -14.87
N VAL A 54 -0.71 -1.53 -14.17
CA VAL A 54 -1.01 -1.89 -12.79
C VAL A 54 -2.24 -2.79 -12.77
N VAL A 55 -2.05 -4.02 -12.27
CA VAL A 55 -3.17 -4.93 -11.98
C VAL A 55 -3.54 -4.75 -10.50
N PRO A 56 -4.76 -4.30 -10.18
CA PRO A 56 -5.17 -4.08 -8.80
C PRO A 56 -5.30 -5.40 -8.04
N GLY A 57 -5.12 -5.33 -6.72
CA GLY A 57 -5.26 -6.46 -5.81
C GLY A 57 -6.25 -6.21 -4.68
N VAL A 58 -6.47 -7.22 -3.84
CA VAL A 58 -7.27 -7.06 -2.62
C VAL A 58 -6.33 -6.66 -1.48
N THR A 59 -6.49 -5.44 -0.96
CA THR A 59 -5.67 -4.96 0.15
C THR A 59 -6.01 -5.65 1.47
N ALA A 60 -5.06 -5.67 2.40
CA ALA A 60 -5.17 -6.42 3.67
C ALA A 60 -6.40 -6.02 4.51
N ALA A 61 -6.80 -4.74 4.53
CA ALA A 61 -7.97 -4.30 5.27
C ALA A 61 -9.26 -4.97 4.79
N PHE A 62 -9.40 -5.18 3.47
CA PHE A 62 -10.59 -5.82 2.90
C PHE A 62 -10.59 -7.31 3.19
N ALA A 63 -9.42 -7.95 3.07
CA ALA A 63 -9.27 -9.36 3.42
C ALA A 63 -9.62 -9.61 4.90
N ALA A 64 -9.10 -8.77 5.81
CA ALA A 64 -9.39 -8.86 7.24
C ALA A 64 -10.88 -8.61 7.53
N ALA A 65 -11.47 -7.57 6.93
CA ALA A 65 -12.90 -7.28 7.11
C ALA A 65 -13.80 -8.45 6.69
N ALA A 66 -13.48 -9.10 5.56
CA ALA A 66 -14.21 -10.27 5.11
C ALA A 66 -14.05 -11.46 6.07
N ASP A 67 -12.83 -11.73 6.53
CA ASP A 67 -12.52 -12.82 7.46
C ASP A 67 -13.20 -12.66 8.83
N PHE A 68 -13.35 -11.41 9.30
CA PHE A 68 -14.05 -11.07 10.53
C PHE A 68 -15.55 -10.79 10.35
N GLU A 69 -16.09 -10.93 9.13
CA GLU A 69 -17.48 -10.57 8.79
C GLU A 69 -17.86 -9.13 9.23
N LEU A 70 -16.88 -8.22 9.21
CA LEU A 70 -17.00 -6.87 9.74
C LEU A 70 -17.17 -5.86 8.58
N PRO A 71 -18.31 -5.15 8.49
CA PRO A 71 -18.50 -4.15 7.45
C PRO A 71 -17.60 -2.94 7.71
N LEU A 72 -16.79 -2.57 6.72
CA LEU A 72 -15.89 -1.42 6.82
C LEU A 72 -16.61 -0.07 6.78
N THR A 73 -17.83 -0.05 6.28
CA THR A 73 -18.76 1.09 6.38
C THR A 73 -20.12 0.57 6.78
N LEU A 74 -20.83 1.32 7.62
CA LEU A 74 -22.14 0.94 8.12
C LEU A 74 -23.01 2.17 8.30
N ARG A 75 -24.20 2.17 7.69
CA ARG A 75 -25.11 3.32 7.71
C ARG A 75 -25.45 3.72 9.15
N GLY A 76 -25.31 5.01 9.46
CA GLY A 76 -25.56 5.55 10.79
C GLY A 76 -24.46 5.26 11.82
N VAL A 77 -23.40 4.55 11.43
CA VAL A 77 -22.26 4.21 12.31
C VAL A 77 -20.95 4.77 11.74
N SER A 78 -20.62 4.43 10.48
CA SER A 78 -19.45 4.95 9.79
C SER A 78 -19.68 5.10 8.30
N SER A 79 -19.43 6.30 7.78
CA SER A 79 -19.46 6.63 6.35
C SER A 79 -18.07 6.87 5.76
N SER A 80 -17.02 6.74 6.57
CA SER A 80 -15.65 7.12 6.21
C SER A 80 -14.68 6.01 6.58
N MET A 81 -13.75 5.71 5.68
CA MET A 81 -12.68 4.74 5.91
C MET A 81 -11.31 5.41 5.72
N VAL A 82 -10.38 5.12 6.63
CA VAL A 82 -9.02 5.65 6.60
C VAL A 82 -8.02 4.50 6.56
N PHE A 83 -7.14 4.51 5.55
CA PHE A 83 -5.95 3.66 5.50
C PHE A 83 -4.78 4.45 6.06
N THR A 84 -4.07 3.89 7.05
CA THR A 84 -2.92 4.57 7.69
C THR A 84 -1.82 3.59 8.04
N THR A 85 -0.65 4.10 8.44
CA THR A 85 0.49 3.29 8.88
C THR A 85 0.79 3.49 10.36
N GLY A 86 1.22 2.44 11.06
CA GLY A 86 1.62 2.53 12.46
C GLY A 86 3.05 3.05 12.69
N HIS A 87 3.84 3.27 11.62
CA HIS A 87 5.21 3.78 11.70
C HIS A 87 5.34 5.18 12.33
N ASP A 88 4.23 5.93 12.44
CA ASP A 88 4.15 7.24 13.10
C ASP A 88 3.77 7.17 14.59
N LEU A 89 3.81 5.99 15.22
CA LEU A 89 3.63 5.81 16.68
C LEU A 89 4.86 6.28 17.49
N LYS A 90 5.45 7.43 17.17
CA LYS A 90 6.52 8.04 17.97
C LYS A 90 5.96 9.12 18.90
N GLY A 91 5.73 8.77 20.16
CA GLY A 91 5.59 9.73 21.27
C GLY A 91 4.32 9.66 22.11
N ASN A 92 4.24 10.53 23.13
CA ASN A 92 3.18 10.62 24.14
C ASN A 92 1.85 11.22 23.65
N SER A 93 1.67 11.40 22.33
CA SER A 93 0.48 12.01 21.73
C SER A 93 -0.18 11.05 20.74
N LEU A 94 -1.51 11.01 20.75
CA LEU A 94 -2.30 10.24 19.79
C LEU A 94 -1.96 10.65 18.35
N PRO A 95 -1.72 9.68 17.43
CA PRO A 95 -1.56 9.98 16.01
C PRO A 95 -2.78 10.72 15.45
N ASP A 96 -2.61 11.54 14.43
CA ASP A 96 -3.73 12.32 13.87
C ASP A 96 -4.87 11.45 13.34
N TRP A 97 -4.57 10.24 12.88
CA TRP A 97 -5.61 9.28 12.48
C TRP A 97 -6.46 8.79 13.67
N ALA A 98 -5.95 8.83 14.91
CA ALA A 98 -6.73 8.45 16.09
C ALA A 98 -7.88 9.44 16.34
N LYS A 99 -7.69 10.72 15.98
CA LYS A 99 -8.77 11.72 15.99
C LYS A 99 -9.87 11.37 14.98
N LEU A 100 -9.50 10.77 13.84
CA LEU A 100 -10.46 10.32 12.82
C LEU A 100 -11.26 9.10 13.31
N ALA A 101 -10.63 8.18 14.02
CA ALA A 101 -11.35 7.07 14.67
C ALA A 101 -12.37 7.60 15.70
N ILE A 102 -11.97 8.60 16.51
CA ILE A 102 -12.87 9.25 17.49
C ILE A 102 -14.05 9.93 16.78
N SER A 103 -13.86 10.45 15.56
CA SER A 103 -14.95 11.03 14.76
C SER A 103 -15.89 10.02 14.08
N GLY A 104 -15.72 8.71 14.33
CA GLY A 104 -16.57 7.65 13.79
C GLY A 104 -16.11 7.06 12.46
N ALA A 105 -14.88 7.33 12.02
CA ALA A 105 -14.33 6.67 10.84
C ALA A 105 -13.83 5.25 11.17
N THR A 106 -14.02 4.31 10.25
CA THR A 106 -13.33 3.02 10.31
C THR A 106 -11.86 3.22 9.93
N VAL A 107 -10.93 2.85 10.81
CA VAL A 107 -9.50 3.01 10.56
C VAL A 107 -8.82 1.66 10.39
N ALA A 108 -8.20 1.45 9.23
CA ALA A 108 -7.35 0.31 8.95
C ALA A 108 -5.88 0.73 9.09
N VAL A 109 -5.22 0.23 10.14
CA VAL A 109 -3.81 0.51 10.45
C VAL A 109 -2.92 -0.60 9.88
N TYR A 110 -1.99 -0.24 9.01
CA TYR A 110 -1.01 -1.12 8.38
C TYR A 110 0.35 -0.95 9.06
N MET A 111 1.17 -1.99 9.08
CA MET A 111 2.56 -1.90 9.57
C MET A 111 2.65 -1.25 10.97
N GLY A 112 1.68 -1.56 11.84
CA GLY A 112 1.67 -1.14 13.24
C GLY A 112 2.25 -2.15 14.19
#